data_AF-A0A1H6J6L5-F1
#
_entry.id   AF-A0A1H6J6L5-F1
#
_cell.length_a   1.000
_cell.length_b   1.000
_cell.length_c   1.000
_cell.angle_alpha   90.00
_cell.angle_beta   90.00
_cell.angle_gamma   90.00
#
_symmetry.space_group_name_H-M   'P 1'
#
loop_
_entity.id
_entity.type
_entity.pdbx_description
1 polymer ?
#
loop_
_entity_poly.entity_id
_entity_poly.type
_entity_poly.pdbx_seq_one_letter_code
_entity_poly.pdbx_strand_id
1 'polypeptide(L)'
;MKKIFLTAISIVSIAAFAQTKNDAEFTKKITYKIEVSENDLQGYDQSEYDKVTYDHYLSANGKESLLSFYYNDQSLYSYSGESNFYIKNNQMIPFTINGISKTINYSAPSAFKIVSNQQTVAKLDKKGTFNGLSCQYYAVLSDPENKESYDFCFCIDENNKIDNASSVFPDAKIKGLILSVEPNADSYKLVYKSVENTDLTLNLDTNKMLADIEEYQNTSVEDYAVETADAVTEATYDYAGSNNMYQDPLYTYGYDGAGFDNYKLYNYIAPVYSVTSSSLYDTKEYNSGGTFTRNQVLKLYKDLSKSMVKSLSSTKMITKDEKKQLTDFFNTNIKAAGTFKPDVAQETVTGDWNATDFATADTAAIATDYDYSYYAKYKPAYNNISVDEVSLAYDILEAESLKENAPDYCEGLKNKIPAFQNTELQKHVYNLTGQICDLYLYNNGGYVDYTGTINSMRKSYLEIEKLRDSLSKKDQKLLLEFLKSLD
;
A
#
# COMPACT_ATOMS: atom_id res chain seq x y z
N MET A 1 20.36 -64.90 -42.26
CA MET A 1 21.01 -63.87 -43.11
C MET A 1 20.00 -62.77 -43.40
N LYS A 2 20.35 -61.51 -43.03
CA LYS A 2 19.81 -60.21 -43.48
C LYS A 2 18.26 -60.07 -43.44
N LYS A 3 17.69 -59.17 -42.66
CA LYS A 3 17.83 -57.72 -42.81
C LYS A 3 17.54 -57.00 -41.49
N ILE A 4 18.48 -56.15 -41.11
CA ILE A 4 18.35 -55.09 -40.12
C ILE A 4 17.42 -54.03 -40.71
N PHE A 5 16.34 -53.69 -40.00
CA PHE A 5 15.59 -52.45 -40.22
C PHE A 5 15.71 -51.63 -38.94
N LEU A 6 16.57 -50.60 -39.00
CA LEU A 6 16.59 -49.51 -38.03
C LEU A 6 15.22 -48.85 -38.03
N THR A 7 14.46 -49.02 -36.95
CA THR A 7 13.35 -48.11 -36.63
C THR A 7 13.96 -47.00 -35.79
N ALA A 8 14.22 -45.86 -36.42
CA ALA A 8 14.60 -44.65 -35.71
C ALA A 8 13.45 -44.30 -34.75
N ILE A 9 13.74 -44.39 -33.45
CA ILE A 9 12.89 -43.84 -32.39
C ILE A 9 12.99 -42.32 -32.56
N SER A 10 12.09 -41.75 -33.37
CA SER A 10 11.77 -40.33 -33.25
C SER A 10 11.09 -40.16 -31.90
N ILE A 11 11.91 -39.87 -30.88
CA ILE A 11 11.48 -39.17 -29.68
C ILE A 11 10.98 -37.82 -30.18
N VAL A 12 9.70 -37.76 -30.55
CA VAL A 12 8.98 -36.50 -30.55
C VAL A 12 8.87 -36.15 -29.09
N SER A 13 9.87 -35.41 -28.60
CA SER A 13 9.77 -34.63 -27.39
C SER A 13 8.61 -33.66 -27.61
N ILE A 14 7.40 -34.12 -27.30
CA ILE A 14 6.32 -33.24 -26.91
C ILE A 14 6.86 -32.60 -25.64
N ALA A 15 7.57 -31.48 -25.81
CA ALA A 15 7.62 -30.45 -24.80
C ALA A 15 6.15 -30.04 -24.63
N ALA A 16 5.44 -30.80 -23.78
CA ALA A 16 4.33 -30.26 -23.07
C ALA A 16 4.95 -29.07 -22.34
N PHE A 17 4.74 -27.88 -22.89
CA PHE A 17 4.64 -26.70 -22.06
C PHE A 17 3.52 -27.04 -21.08
N ALA A 18 3.87 -27.72 -19.99
CA ALA A 18 3.13 -27.60 -18.77
C ALA A 18 3.16 -26.11 -18.50
N GLN A 19 2.10 -25.40 -18.89
CA GLN A 19 1.75 -24.18 -18.20
C GLN A 19 1.72 -24.61 -16.74
N THR A 20 2.77 -24.25 -15.99
CA THR A 20 2.78 -24.39 -14.55
C THR A 20 1.53 -23.67 -14.10
N LYS A 21 0.52 -24.44 -13.70
CA LYS A 21 -0.68 -23.86 -13.11
C LYS A 21 -0.23 -23.22 -11.81
N ASN A 22 -0.13 -21.89 -11.83
CA ASN A 22 0.17 -21.05 -10.68
C ASN A 22 -1.09 -20.87 -9.81
N ASP A 23 -1.97 -21.87 -9.76
CA ASP A 23 -3.25 -21.78 -9.10
C ASP A 23 -3.14 -22.39 -7.70
N ALA A 24 -3.36 -21.59 -6.66
CA ALA A 24 -3.55 -22.05 -5.29
C ALA A 24 -5.03 -22.37 -5.07
N GLU A 25 -5.32 -23.64 -4.78
CA GLU A 25 -6.68 -24.13 -4.55
C GLU A 25 -6.95 -24.35 -3.06
N PHE A 26 -7.97 -23.68 -2.55
CA PHE A 26 -8.44 -23.77 -1.17
C PHE A 26 -9.78 -24.48 -1.11
N THR A 27 -9.85 -25.51 -0.27
CA THR A 27 -10.98 -26.46 -0.22
C THR A 27 -11.80 -26.37 1.06
N LYS A 28 -11.25 -25.72 2.10
CA LYS A 28 -11.95 -25.46 3.36
C LYS A 28 -11.81 -24.01 3.76
N LYS A 29 -12.85 -23.46 4.37
CA LYS A 29 -12.85 -22.16 5.03
C LYS A 29 -13.13 -22.37 6.51
N ILE A 30 -12.23 -21.90 7.36
CA ILE A 30 -12.36 -21.93 8.82
C ILE A 30 -12.60 -20.49 9.26
N THR A 31 -13.72 -20.23 9.92
CA THR A 31 -14.08 -18.88 10.37
C THR A 31 -13.83 -18.75 11.86
N TYR A 32 -13.21 -17.63 12.25
CA TYR A 32 -13.00 -17.21 13.63
C TYR A 32 -13.79 -15.92 13.89
N LYS A 33 -14.22 -15.76 15.15
CA LYS A 33 -14.76 -14.51 15.70
C LYS A 33 -13.78 -13.93 16.71
N ILE A 34 -13.95 -12.66 17.05
CA ILE A 34 -13.24 -12.02 18.15
C ILE A 34 -14.06 -12.20 19.42
N GLU A 35 -13.42 -12.58 20.51
CA GLU A 35 -13.95 -12.47 21.86
C GLU A 35 -13.07 -11.50 22.64
N VAL A 36 -13.68 -10.40 23.11
CA VAL A 36 -13.00 -9.42 23.98
C VAL A 36 -12.93 -9.98 25.40
N SER A 37 -11.85 -9.69 26.11
CA SER A 37 -11.72 -10.09 27.52
C SER A 37 -12.71 -9.32 28.40
N GLU A 38 -13.39 -10.04 29.31
CA GLU A 38 -14.36 -9.44 30.25
C GLU A 38 -13.72 -8.39 31.17
N ASN A 39 -12.39 -8.42 31.32
CA ASN A 39 -11.65 -7.52 32.20
C ASN A 39 -11.34 -6.15 31.58
N ASP A 40 -11.56 -5.96 30.27
CA ASP A 40 -11.15 -4.75 29.53
C ASP A 40 -12.32 -4.06 28.80
N LEU A 41 -13.52 -4.15 29.37
CA LEU A 41 -14.77 -3.60 28.82
C LEU A 41 -14.85 -2.06 28.81
N GLN A 42 -13.81 -1.32 29.23
CA GLN A 42 -13.85 0.14 29.33
C GLN A 42 -13.67 0.87 27.98
N GLY A 43 -13.46 0.14 26.87
CA GLY A 43 -13.38 0.74 25.52
C GLY A 43 -13.86 -0.14 24.36
N TYR A 44 -14.27 -1.38 24.61
CA TYR A 44 -14.51 -2.38 23.57
C TYR A 44 -15.94 -2.94 23.62
N ASP A 45 -16.75 -2.61 22.61
CA ASP A 45 -18.10 -3.16 22.45
C ASP A 45 -18.06 -4.48 21.67
N GLN A 46 -18.34 -5.59 22.35
CA GLN A 46 -18.42 -6.92 21.73
C GLN A 46 -19.39 -6.95 20.54
N SER A 47 -20.45 -6.13 20.53
CA SER A 47 -21.41 -6.08 19.43
C SER A 47 -20.81 -5.52 18.13
N GLU A 48 -19.77 -4.68 18.21
CA GLU A 48 -19.02 -4.22 17.04
C GLU A 48 -18.05 -5.31 16.54
N TYR A 49 -17.44 -6.06 17.47
CA TYR A 49 -16.53 -7.16 17.15
C TYR A 49 -17.24 -8.41 16.62
N ASP A 50 -18.49 -8.66 17.02
CA ASP A 50 -19.33 -9.74 16.50
C ASP A 50 -19.62 -9.59 15.00
N LYS A 51 -19.46 -8.36 14.47
CA LYS A 51 -19.60 -8.04 13.05
C LYS A 51 -18.33 -8.33 12.25
N VAL A 52 -17.21 -8.56 12.92
CA VAL A 52 -15.91 -8.87 12.33
C VAL A 52 -15.69 -10.39 12.35
N THR A 53 -15.26 -10.93 11.22
CA THR A 53 -14.84 -12.34 11.11
C THR A 53 -13.42 -12.43 10.56
N TYR A 54 -12.78 -13.57 10.79
CA TYR A 54 -11.48 -13.90 10.20
C TYR A 54 -11.64 -15.23 9.50
N ASP A 55 -11.33 -15.28 8.21
CA ASP A 55 -11.43 -16.50 7.44
C ASP A 55 -10.04 -17.05 7.15
N HIS A 56 -9.83 -18.30 7.53
CA HIS A 56 -8.63 -19.06 7.23
C HIS A 56 -8.98 -20.14 6.20
N TYR A 57 -8.59 -19.92 4.95
CA TYR A 57 -8.77 -20.84 3.85
C TYR A 57 -7.61 -21.82 3.78
N LEU A 58 -7.91 -23.12 3.79
CA LEU A 58 -6.92 -24.18 3.81
C LEU A 58 -6.86 -24.86 2.44
N SER A 59 -5.64 -25.05 1.93
CA SER A 59 -5.44 -25.82 0.71
C SER A 59 -5.74 -27.30 0.90
N ALA A 60 -6.01 -28.01 -0.20
CA ALA A 60 -6.22 -29.46 -0.16
C ALA A 60 -5.01 -30.23 0.41
N ASN A 61 -3.79 -29.69 0.22
CA ASN A 61 -2.55 -30.31 0.67
C ASN A 61 -2.16 -29.93 2.12
N GLY A 62 -2.85 -28.95 2.73
CA GLY A 62 -2.62 -28.48 4.09
C GLY A 62 -1.29 -27.75 4.32
N LYS A 63 -0.54 -27.43 3.27
CA LYS A 63 0.81 -26.81 3.35
C LYS A 63 0.81 -25.31 3.06
N GLU A 64 -0.30 -24.80 2.57
CA GLU A 64 -0.47 -23.38 2.28
C GLU A 64 -1.89 -22.97 2.66
N SER A 65 -2.03 -21.71 3.02
CA SER A 65 -3.32 -21.19 3.43
C SER A 65 -3.44 -19.71 3.11
N LEU A 66 -4.65 -19.19 3.23
CA LEU A 66 -4.96 -17.78 3.09
C LEU A 66 -5.68 -17.33 4.36
N LEU A 67 -5.18 -16.26 4.98
CA LEU A 67 -5.83 -15.60 6.10
C LEU A 67 -6.40 -14.26 5.63
N SER A 68 -7.71 -14.08 5.80
CA SER A 68 -8.45 -12.89 5.39
C SER A 68 -9.11 -12.22 6.59
N PHE A 69 -8.86 -10.92 6.72
CA PHE A 69 -9.34 -10.03 7.77
C PHE A 69 -10.40 -9.10 7.18
N TYR A 70 -11.53 -8.92 7.87
CA TYR A 70 -12.62 -8.07 7.39
C TYR A 70 -12.88 -6.92 8.38
N TYR A 71 -12.44 -5.71 8.02
CA TYR A 71 -12.56 -4.52 8.88
C TYR A 71 -13.68 -3.58 8.42
N ASN A 72 -14.20 -2.78 9.35
CA ASN A 72 -15.02 -1.60 9.05
C ASN A 72 -14.13 -0.33 9.02
N ASP A 73 -14.66 0.83 8.61
CA ASP A 73 -13.83 2.06 8.51
C ASP A 73 -13.14 2.45 9.81
N GLN A 74 -13.85 2.35 10.95
CA GLN A 74 -13.31 2.68 12.27
C GLN A 74 -12.09 1.80 12.61
N SER A 75 -12.08 0.54 12.18
CA SER A 75 -10.96 -0.38 12.35
C SER A 75 -9.89 -0.27 11.24
N LEU A 76 -10.24 0.16 10.03
CA LEU A 76 -9.30 0.51 8.95
C LEU A 76 -8.43 1.72 9.30
N TYR A 77 -8.97 2.73 9.99
CA TYR A 77 -8.19 3.89 10.44
C TYR A 77 -7.11 3.53 11.47
N SER A 78 -7.27 2.41 12.18
CA SER A 78 -6.30 1.92 13.18
C SER A 78 -5.29 0.93 12.59
N TYR A 79 -5.67 0.23 11.51
CA TYR A 79 -4.84 -0.77 10.84
C TYR A 79 -4.64 -0.37 9.38
N SER A 80 -3.64 0.47 9.13
CA SER A 80 -3.18 0.77 7.78
C SER A 80 -2.48 -0.46 7.20
N GLY A 81 -3.15 -1.18 6.31
CA GLY A 81 -2.47 -2.08 5.38
C GLY A 81 -2.89 -3.54 5.53
N GLU A 82 -3.36 -4.08 4.40
CA GLU A 82 -3.31 -5.50 4.07
C GLU A 82 -4.29 -6.38 4.86
N SER A 83 -5.42 -6.69 4.22
CA SER A 83 -6.50 -7.51 4.76
C SER A 83 -6.39 -8.99 4.37
N ASN A 84 -5.41 -9.38 3.56
CA ASN A 84 -5.26 -10.75 3.06
C ASN A 84 -3.79 -11.17 3.08
N PHE A 85 -3.55 -12.37 3.59
CA PHE A 85 -2.20 -12.91 3.75
C PHE A 85 -2.15 -14.34 3.24
N TYR A 86 -1.25 -14.58 2.30
CA TYR A 86 -0.95 -15.91 1.82
C TYR A 86 0.15 -16.52 2.69
N ILE A 87 -0.12 -17.69 3.26
CA ILE A 87 0.79 -18.37 4.19
C ILE A 87 1.40 -19.57 3.48
N LYS A 88 2.74 -19.61 3.42
CA LYS A 88 3.48 -20.76 2.90
C LYS A 88 4.91 -20.78 3.43
N ASN A 89 5.41 -21.96 3.80
CA ASN A 89 6.79 -22.16 4.27
C ASN A 89 7.17 -21.19 5.41
N ASN A 90 6.29 -20.99 6.39
CA ASN A 90 6.44 -20.05 7.51
C ASN A 90 6.45 -18.56 7.10
N GLN A 91 6.35 -18.25 5.81
CA GLN A 91 6.17 -16.89 5.31
C GLN A 91 4.68 -16.53 5.30
N MET A 92 4.37 -15.35 5.82
CA MET A 92 3.07 -14.71 5.73
C MET A 92 3.24 -13.51 4.78
N ILE A 93 2.64 -13.65 3.61
CA ILE A 93 2.85 -12.74 2.48
C ILE A 93 1.57 -11.92 2.28
N PRO A 94 1.60 -10.62 2.60
CA PRO A 94 0.44 -9.79 2.37
C PRO A 94 0.20 -9.57 0.89
N PHE A 95 -1.08 -9.58 0.50
CA PHE A 95 -1.46 -9.27 -0.87
C PHE A 95 -2.83 -8.62 -0.95
N THR A 96 -3.08 -7.99 -2.09
CA THR A 96 -4.38 -7.42 -2.47
C THR A 96 -4.85 -8.03 -3.78
N ILE A 97 -6.17 -8.17 -3.92
CA ILE A 97 -6.78 -8.62 -5.17
C ILE A 97 -7.50 -7.43 -5.79
N ASN A 98 -7.12 -7.09 -7.01
CA ASN A 98 -7.88 -6.12 -7.78
C ASN A 98 -9.21 -6.76 -8.23
N GLY A 99 -10.35 -6.26 -7.74
CA GLY A 99 -11.67 -6.83 -8.05
C GLY A 99 -12.10 -6.75 -9.52
N ILE A 100 -11.42 -5.94 -10.34
CA ILE A 100 -11.71 -5.73 -11.77
C ILE A 100 -10.79 -6.60 -12.63
N SER A 101 -9.47 -6.48 -12.46
CA SER A 101 -8.49 -7.22 -13.26
C SER A 101 -8.25 -8.63 -12.74
N LYS A 102 -8.69 -8.93 -11.50
CA LYS A 102 -8.37 -10.15 -10.75
C LYS A 102 -6.87 -10.37 -10.55
N THR A 103 -6.06 -9.32 -10.77
CA THR A 103 -4.62 -9.35 -10.54
C THR A 103 -4.35 -9.35 -9.04
N ILE A 104 -3.40 -10.18 -8.63
CA ILE A 104 -2.90 -10.23 -7.27
C ILE A 104 -1.62 -9.39 -7.20
N ASN A 105 -1.60 -8.41 -6.30
CA ASN A 105 -0.42 -7.63 -5.97
C ASN A 105 0.04 -8.01 -4.57
N TYR A 106 1.33 -8.30 -4.38
CA TYR A 106 1.92 -8.61 -3.08
C TYR A 106 3.10 -7.68 -2.79
N SER A 107 3.43 -7.55 -1.50
CA SER A 107 4.61 -6.80 -1.05
C SER A 107 5.64 -7.77 -0.49
N ALA A 108 6.77 -7.92 -1.19
CA ALA A 108 7.90 -8.71 -0.69
C ALA A 108 8.55 -8.08 0.56
N PRO A 109 8.74 -6.74 0.66
CA PRO A 109 9.26 -6.11 1.88
C PRO A 109 8.36 -6.29 3.11
N SER A 110 7.04 -6.36 2.91
CA SER A 110 6.07 -6.54 4.01
C SER A 110 5.90 -8.01 4.40
N ALA A 111 6.51 -8.95 3.69
CA ALA A 111 6.42 -10.36 4.03
C ALA A 111 7.22 -10.65 5.31
N PHE A 112 6.61 -11.38 6.24
CA PHE A 112 7.21 -11.70 7.53
C PHE A 112 7.03 -13.17 7.88
N LYS A 113 7.84 -13.65 8.82
CA LYS A 113 7.71 -15.01 9.34
C LYS A 113 6.76 -15.03 10.53
N ILE A 114 5.82 -15.97 10.54
CA ILE A 114 4.89 -16.16 11.67
C ILE A 114 5.67 -16.52 12.94
N VAL A 115 6.70 -17.35 12.78
CA VAL A 115 7.71 -17.63 13.80
C VAL A 115 9.06 -17.16 13.26
N SER A 116 9.57 -16.06 13.81
CA SER A 116 10.88 -15.52 13.43
C SER A 116 12.01 -16.47 13.81
N ASN A 117 13.20 -16.28 13.22
CA ASN A 117 14.37 -17.13 13.50
C ASN A 117 14.85 -17.05 14.97
N GLN A 118 14.45 -16.02 15.71
CA GLN A 118 14.79 -15.82 17.12
C GLN A 118 13.72 -16.36 18.06
N GLN A 119 12.56 -16.74 17.53
CA GLN A 119 11.44 -17.26 18.31
C GLN A 119 11.40 -18.79 18.25
N THR A 120 10.75 -19.38 19.25
CA THR A 120 10.47 -20.81 19.31
C THR A 120 9.01 -21.07 19.63
N VAL A 121 8.47 -22.18 19.13
CA VAL A 121 7.13 -22.63 19.50
C VAL A 121 7.24 -23.65 20.62
N ALA A 122 6.66 -23.35 21.78
CA ALA A 122 6.73 -24.19 22.97
C ALA A 122 5.35 -24.68 23.40
N LYS A 123 5.24 -25.97 23.71
CA LYS A 123 4.05 -26.55 24.34
C LYS A 123 3.99 -26.07 25.80
N LEU A 124 2.88 -25.47 26.19
CA LEU A 124 2.65 -25.00 27.56
C LEU A 124 2.04 -26.11 28.43
N ASP A 125 2.17 -26.01 29.75
CA ASP A 125 1.38 -26.84 30.67
C ASP A 125 0.00 -26.21 30.92
N LYS A 126 -0.70 -25.91 29.82
CA LYS A 126 -2.01 -25.24 29.79
C LYS A 126 -2.90 -25.94 28.77
N LYS A 127 -4.13 -26.24 29.17
CA LYS A 127 -5.16 -26.84 28.31
C LYS A 127 -6.38 -25.93 28.25
N GLY A 128 -7.08 -25.95 27.13
CA GLY A 128 -8.29 -25.17 26.90
C GLY A 128 -9.45 -26.04 26.45
N THR A 129 -10.63 -25.46 26.44
CA THR A 129 -11.81 -26.07 25.84
C THR A 129 -12.65 -24.99 25.17
N PHE A 130 -12.93 -25.15 23.88
CA PHE A 130 -13.75 -24.24 23.09
C PHE A 130 -14.83 -25.03 22.38
N ASN A 131 -16.10 -24.66 22.57
CA ASN A 131 -17.25 -25.36 21.98
C ASN A 131 -17.23 -26.89 22.22
N GLY A 132 -16.78 -27.33 23.39
CA GLY A 132 -16.67 -28.75 23.76
C GLY A 132 -15.47 -29.50 23.16
N LEU A 133 -14.64 -28.84 22.36
CA LEU A 133 -13.38 -29.39 21.84
C LEU A 133 -12.23 -29.04 22.79
N SER A 134 -11.48 -30.05 23.22
CA SER A 134 -10.29 -29.86 24.05
C SER A 134 -9.11 -29.43 23.18
N CYS A 135 -8.27 -28.54 23.70
CA CYS A 135 -7.05 -28.14 23.02
C CYS A 135 -5.87 -27.99 23.98
N GLN A 136 -4.68 -28.07 23.39
CA GLN A 136 -3.40 -27.85 24.03
C GLN A 136 -2.85 -26.48 23.62
N TYR A 137 -2.36 -25.71 24.59
CA TYR A 137 -1.76 -24.41 24.30
C TYR A 137 -0.29 -24.54 23.86
N TYR A 138 0.04 -23.75 22.85
CA TYR A 138 1.37 -23.57 22.27
C TYR A 138 1.68 -22.08 22.20
N ALA A 139 2.79 -21.65 22.79
CA ALA A 139 3.23 -20.27 22.77
C ALA A 139 4.33 -20.06 21.74
N VAL A 140 4.30 -18.91 21.06
CA VAL A 140 5.44 -18.36 20.32
C VAL A 140 6.24 -17.50 21.31
N LEU A 141 7.44 -17.96 21.63
CA LEU A 141 8.30 -17.38 22.68
C LEU A 141 9.52 -16.73 22.05
N SER A 142 9.75 -15.46 22.38
CA SER A 142 11.02 -14.76 22.12
C SER A 142 12.10 -15.13 23.16
N ASP A 143 11.70 -15.50 24.38
CA ASP A 143 12.56 -16.09 25.41
C ASP A 143 12.06 -17.51 25.76
N PRO A 144 12.74 -18.57 25.31
CA PRO A 144 12.34 -19.95 25.59
C PRO A 144 12.29 -20.33 27.08
N GLU A 145 13.04 -19.62 27.93
CA GLU A 145 13.08 -19.88 29.38
C GLU A 145 11.90 -19.21 30.10
N ASN A 146 11.38 -18.11 29.56
CA ASN A 146 10.23 -17.38 30.11
C ASN A 146 8.93 -17.70 29.35
N LYS A 147 8.26 -18.78 29.77
CA LYS A 147 7.00 -19.24 29.16
C LYS A 147 5.79 -18.33 29.40
N GLU A 148 5.90 -17.34 30.28
CA GLU A 148 4.85 -16.34 30.52
C GLU A 148 4.97 -15.15 29.55
N SER A 149 6.15 -14.93 28.97
CA SER A 149 6.40 -13.87 27.99
C SER A 149 6.30 -14.42 26.56
N TYR A 150 5.08 -14.59 26.07
CA TYR A 150 4.81 -14.97 24.68
C TYR A 150 4.41 -13.77 23.82
N ASP A 151 4.48 -13.91 22.50
CA ASP A 151 3.89 -12.93 21.57
C ASP A 151 2.44 -13.33 21.27
N PHE A 152 2.26 -14.61 20.94
CA PHE A 152 0.97 -15.23 20.70
C PHE A 152 0.90 -16.62 21.34
N CYS A 153 -0.27 -16.99 21.82
CA CYS A 153 -0.59 -18.33 22.27
C CYS A 153 -1.72 -18.93 21.43
N PHE A 154 -1.54 -20.19 21.03
CA PHE A 154 -2.45 -20.91 20.14
C PHE A 154 -3.01 -22.12 20.89
N CYS A 155 -4.32 -22.23 21.00
CA CYS A 155 -4.96 -23.43 21.52
C CYS A 155 -5.32 -24.36 20.36
N ILE A 156 -4.65 -25.52 20.28
CA ILE A 156 -4.75 -26.44 19.14
C ILE A 156 -5.37 -27.78 19.58
N ASP A 157 -6.44 -28.21 18.91
CA ASP A 157 -6.99 -29.56 19.03
C ASP A 157 -6.15 -30.53 18.18
N GLU A 158 -5.16 -31.16 18.84
CA GLU A 158 -4.19 -32.07 18.23
C GLU A 158 -4.83 -33.33 17.60
N ASN A 159 -6.07 -33.65 17.97
CA ASN A 159 -6.77 -34.84 17.50
C ASN A 159 -7.78 -34.55 16.39
N ASN A 160 -7.90 -33.29 15.96
CA ASN A 160 -8.84 -32.90 14.93
C ASN A 160 -8.43 -33.43 13.54
N LYS A 161 -9.42 -33.77 12.71
CA LYS A 161 -9.17 -34.16 11.31
C LYS A 161 -8.86 -32.97 10.41
N ILE A 162 -9.26 -31.77 10.82
CA ILE A 162 -8.89 -30.53 10.14
C ILE A 162 -7.56 -30.08 10.70
N ASP A 163 -6.62 -29.78 9.82
CA ASP A 163 -5.26 -29.40 10.19
C ASP A 163 -4.91 -28.08 9.51
N ASN A 164 -5.09 -26.97 10.24
CA ASN A 164 -4.60 -25.67 9.83
C ASN A 164 -3.40 -25.20 10.67
N ALA A 165 -3.04 -25.94 11.72
CA ALA A 165 -1.80 -25.70 12.46
C ALA A 165 -0.56 -26.00 11.61
N SER A 166 -0.60 -27.03 10.76
CA SER A 166 0.53 -27.40 9.90
C SER A 166 0.94 -26.31 8.90
N SER A 167 0.00 -25.49 8.41
CA SER A 167 0.33 -24.39 7.49
C SER A 167 0.95 -23.20 8.20
N VAL A 168 0.57 -22.98 9.47
CA VAL A 168 1.07 -21.90 10.32
C VAL A 168 2.44 -22.25 10.92
N PHE A 169 2.64 -23.51 11.34
CA PHE A 169 3.84 -23.99 12.02
C PHE A 169 4.52 -25.16 11.29
N PRO A 170 4.98 -24.97 10.04
CA PRO A 170 5.52 -26.07 9.24
C PRO A 170 6.75 -26.73 9.87
N ASP A 171 7.58 -25.97 10.60
CA ASP A 171 8.83 -26.46 11.19
C ASP A 171 8.62 -27.12 12.57
N ALA A 172 7.61 -26.69 13.32
CA ALA A 172 7.31 -27.24 14.65
C ALA A 172 6.60 -28.60 14.59
N LYS A 173 6.15 -29.03 13.40
CA LYS A 173 5.42 -30.29 13.15
C LYS A 173 4.16 -30.44 14.02
N ILE A 174 3.58 -29.32 14.44
CA ILE A 174 2.32 -29.28 15.20
C ILE A 174 1.18 -29.48 14.21
N LYS A 175 0.25 -30.36 14.55
CA LYS A 175 -0.92 -30.69 13.72
C LYS A 175 -2.19 -30.48 14.49
N GLY A 176 -3.25 -30.10 13.78
CA GLY A 176 -4.59 -30.03 14.33
C GLY A 176 -5.32 -28.74 13.99
N LEU A 177 -6.49 -28.58 14.60
CA LEU A 177 -7.34 -27.42 14.40
C LEU A 177 -6.99 -26.36 15.45
N ILE A 178 -6.57 -25.18 14.99
CA ILE A 178 -6.44 -24.00 15.85
C ILE A 178 -7.84 -23.59 16.30
N LEU A 179 -8.13 -23.73 17.59
CA LEU A 179 -9.39 -23.35 18.21
C LEU A 179 -9.39 -21.91 18.72
N SER A 180 -8.23 -21.40 19.12
CA SER A 180 -8.10 -20.02 19.57
C SER A 180 -6.68 -19.49 19.37
N VAL A 181 -6.57 -18.18 19.16
CA VAL A 181 -5.33 -17.42 19.15
C VAL A 181 -5.48 -16.23 20.08
N GLU A 182 -4.60 -16.11 21.06
CA GLU A 182 -4.59 -15.03 22.05
C GLU A 182 -3.21 -14.32 22.02
N PRO A 183 -3.16 -12.99 21.87
CA PRO A 183 -1.94 -12.22 22.11
C PRO A 183 -1.64 -12.17 23.62
N ASN A 184 -0.43 -11.77 23.99
CA ASN A 184 -0.03 -11.62 25.39
C ASN A 184 -0.73 -10.43 26.09
N ALA A 185 -1.12 -9.41 25.34
CA ALA A 185 -2.01 -8.38 25.85
C ALA A 185 -3.44 -8.94 25.91
N ASP A 186 -3.97 -9.17 27.12
CA ASP A 186 -5.30 -9.75 27.45
C ASP A 186 -6.53 -8.95 26.96
N SER A 187 -6.45 -8.29 25.81
CA SER A 187 -7.49 -7.42 25.25
C SER A 187 -8.54 -8.21 24.47
N TYR A 188 -8.13 -9.13 23.59
CA TYR A 188 -9.02 -9.94 22.77
C TYR A 188 -8.39 -11.26 22.35
N LYS A 189 -9.21 -12.23 21.95
CA LYS A 189 -8.76 -13.50 21.36
C LYS A 189 -9.59 -13.85 20.12
N LEU A 190 -8.97 -14.51 19.16
CA LEU A 190 -9.67 -15.15 18.06
C LEU A 190 -10.18 -16.51 18.53
N VAL A 191 -11.43 -16.84 18.23
CA VAL A 191 -12.07 -18.10 18.63
C VAL A 191 -12.77 -18.75 17.45
N TYR A 192 -12.50 -20.05 17.29
CA TYR A 192 -13.08 -20.88 16.26
C TYR A 192 -14.62 -20.85 16.33
N LYS A 193 -15.23 -20.55 15.19
CA LYS A 193 -16.69 -20.47 15.02
C LYS A 193 -17.21 -21.63 14.19
N SER A 194 -16.67 -21.84 13.00
CA SER A 194 -17.19 -22.81 12.05
C SER A 194 -16.17 -23.24 11.00
N VAL A 195 -16.46 -24.35 10.34
CA VAL A 195 -15.73 -24.83 9.16
C VAL A 195 -16.74 -25.21 8.08
N GLU A 196 -16.44 -24.83 6.83
CA GLU A 196 -17.21 -25.24 5.67
C GLU A 196 -16.31 -25.60 4.49
N ASN A 197 -16.84 -26.38 3.56
CA ASN A 197 -16.16 -26.62 2.28
C ASN A 197 -16.27 -25.36 1.42
N THR A 198 -15.21 -25.04 0.69
CA THR A 198 -15.17 -23.92 -0.24
C THR A 198 -14.50 -24.37 -1.53
N ASP A 199 -14.74 -23.63 -2.61
CA ASP A 199 -14.05 -23.79 -3.88
C ASP A 199 -13.48 -22.43 -4.27
N LEU A 200 -12.31 -22.12 -3.71
CA LEU A 200 -11.59 -20.87 -3.94
C LEU A 200 -10.28 -21.18 -4.66
N THR A 201 -10.10 -20.59 -5.82
CA THR A 201 -8.86 -20.68 -6.60
C THR A 201 -8.29 -19.28 -6.81
N LEU A 202 -7.01 -19.10 -6.48
CA LEU A 202 -6.27 -17.87 -6.71
C LEU A 202 -5.09 -18.13 -7.64
N ASN A 203 -4.87 -17.26 -8.62
CA ASN A 203 -3.67 -17.32 -9.46
C ASN A 203 -2.52 -16.63 -8.73
N LEU A 204 -1.74 -17.42 -7.99
CA LEU A 204 -0.58 -17.01 -7.20
C LEU A 204 0.68 -17.61 -7.81
N ASP A 205 1.53 -16.78 -8.42
CA ASP A 205 2.88 -17.20 -8.79
C ASP A 205 3.76 -17.33 -7.53
N THR A 206 3.52 -18.42 -6.81
CA THR A 206 4.11 -18.63 -5.49
C THR A 206 5.63 -18.74 -5.56
N ASN A 207 6.15 -19.33 -6.63
CA ASN A 207 7.60 -19.47 -6.80
C ASN A 207 8.23 -18.09 -6.99
N LYS A 208 7.61 -17.22 -7.79
CA LYS A 208 8.05 -15.84 -7.92
C LYS A 208 7.94 -15.08 -6.59
N MET A 209 6.81 -15.19 -5.88
CA MET A 209 6.61 -14.52 -4.59
C MET A 209 7.72 -14.89 -3.58
N LEU A 210 8.02 -16.18 -3.44
CA LEU A 210 9.07 -16.64 -2.54
C LEU A 210 10.46 -16.21 -2.99
N ALA A 211 10.73 -16.21 -4.30
CA ALA A 211 12.01 -15.75 -4.85
C ALA A 211 12.22 -14.25 -4.62
N ASP A 212 11.20 -13.41 -4.85
CA ASP A 212 11.27 -11.96 -4.62
C ASP A 212 11.51 -11.65 -3.13
N ILE A 213 10.91 -12.42 -2.22
CA ILE A 213 11.15 -12.29 -0.77
C ILE A 213 12.58 -12.70 -0.41
N GLU A 214 13.06 -13.83 -0.93
CA GLU A 214 14.42 -14.30 -0.68
C GLU A 214 15.47 -13.32 -1.24
N GLU A 215 15.22 -12.77 -2.43
CA GLU A 215 16.05 -11.71 -3.03
C GLU A 215 16.10 -10.48 -2.14
N TYR A 216 14.93 -9.99 -1.67
CA TYR A 216 14.87 -8.85 -0.77
C TYR A 216 15.60 -9.11 0.56
N GLN A 217 15.37 -10.27 1.20
CA GLN A 217 16.00 -10.63 2.48
C GLN A 217 17.52 -10.85 2.37
N ASN A 218 18.01 -11.27 1.21
CA ASN A 218 19.44 -11.46 0.95
C ASN A 218 20.12 -10.21 0.36
N THR A 219 19.36 -9.20 -0.03
CA THR A 219 19.90 -7.91 -0.45
C THR A 219 20.40 -7.20 0.81
N SER A 220 21.71 -6.98 0.92
CA SER A 220 22.29 -6.17 1.98
C SER A 220 21.71 -4.77 1.93
N VAL A 221 20.82 -4.47 2.88
CA VAL A 221 20.38 -3.10 3.15
C VAL A 221 21.59 -2.36 3.69
N GLU A 222 22.10 -1.35 2.98
CA GLU A 222 22.99 -0.38 3.61
C GLU A 222 22.20 0.27 4.75
N ASP A 223 22.63 0.04 5.99
CA ASP A 223 22.05 0.62 7.20
C ASP A 223 22.06 2.16 7.05
N TYR A 224 20.91 2.73 6.68
CA TYR A 224 20.60 4.10 7.03
C TYR A 224 20.25 4.09 8.52
N ALA A 225 21.12 4.67 9.34
CA ALA A 225 20.95 4.77 10.78
C ALA A 225 19.56 5.33 11.11
N VAL A 226 18.72 4.50 11.73
CA VAL A 226 17.43 4.92 12.26
C VAL A 226 17.70 5.53 13.63
N GLU A 227 17.75 6.86 13.70
CA GLU A 227 17.64 7.56 14.97
C GLU A 227 16.25 7.29 15.56
N THR A 228 16.27 6.79 16.79
CA THR A 228 15.10 6.40 17.56
C THR A 228 14.21 7.61 17.85
N ALA A 229 12.99 7.60 17.32
CA ALA A 229 11.97 8.60 17.56
C ALA A 229 11.60 8.68 19.05
N ASP A 230 11.98 9.79 19.69
CA ASP A 230 11.41 10.19 20.98
C ASP A 230 9.95 10.63 20.79
N ALA A 231 9.15 10.29 21.79
CA ALA A 231 7.70 10.46 21.84
C ALA A 231 7.25 11.88 21.48
N VAL A 232 6.53 12.01 20.35
CA VAL A 232 5.88 13.27 19.96
C VAL A 232 4.56 13.38 20.72
N THR A 233 4.55 14.24 21.72
CA THR A 233 3.36 14.75 22.37
C THR A 233 2.46 15.48 21.38
N GLU A 234 1.15 15.25 21.52
CA GLU A 234 0.02 15.88 20.82
C GLU A 234 0.27 17.35 20.45
N ALA A 235 0.31 17.65 19.15
CA ALA A 235 0.07 18.98 18.62
C ALA A 235 -1.30 18.98 17.94
N THR A 236 -2.23 19.68 18.59
CA THR A 236 -3.59 19.98 18.15
C THR A 236 -3.65 20.45 16.70
N TYR A 237 -4.32 19.67 15.85
CA TYR A 237 -4.79 20.12 14.55
C TYR A 237 -5.72 21.32 14.76
N ASP A 238 -5.32 22.48 14.25
CA ASP A 238 -6.18 23.64 14.18
C ASP A 238 -7.27 23.38 13.13
N TYR A 239 -8.39 22.84 13.62
CA TYR A 239 -9.60 22.54 12.89
C TYR A 239 -10.37 23.84 12.62
N ALA A 240 -9.81 24.75 11.82
CA ALA A 240 -10.46 26.02 11.53
C ALA A 240 -10.01 26.60 10.17
N GLY A 241 -10.46 25.98 9.07
CA GLY A 241 -10.24 26.53 7.73
C GLY A 241 -10.76 25.67 6.57
N SER A 242 -12.05 25.31 6.59
CA SER A 242 -12.90 24.88 5.44
C SER A 242 -12.19 24.31 4.19
N ASN A 243 -11.62 23.10 4.28
CA ASN A 243 -11.26 22.32 3.09
C ASN A 243 -12.44 21.38 2.75
N ASN A 244 -13.31 21.82 1.84
CA ASN A 244 -14.63 21.24 1.55
C ASN A 244 -14.57 19.79 0.98
N MET A 245 -13.42 19.36 0.46
CA MET A 245 -13.24 18.03 -0.17
C MET A 245 -13.54 16.85 0.76
N TYR A 246 -13.21 16.93 2.06
CA TYR A 246 -13.49 15.84 3.01
C TYR A 246 -14.99 15.68 3.29
N GLN A 247 -15.79 16.68 2.95
CA GLN A 247 -17.24 16.64 3.02
C GLN A 247 -17.88 16.20 1.69
N ASP A 248 -17.08 15.95 0.65
CA ASP A 248 -17.59 15.48 -0.62
C ASP A 248 -18.06 14.02 -0.51
N PRO A 249 -19.31 13.68 -0.89
CA PRO A 249 -19.79 12.30 -0.90
C PRO A 249 -19.01 11.35 -1.84
N LEU A 250 -18.09 11.87 -2.66
CA LEU A 250 -17.16 11.08 -3.49
C LEU A 250 -15.83 10.78 -2.79
N TYR A 251 -15.55 11.42 -1.65
CA TYR A 251 -14.29 11.30 -0.90
C TYR A 251 -14.28 10.06 0.00
N THR A 252 -15.39 9.80 0.69
CA THR A 252 -15.50 8.64 1.57
C THR A 252 -16.91 8.07 1.55
N TYR A 253 -17.02 6.77 1.84
CA TYR A 253 -18.32 6.15 2.10
C TYR A 253 -18.72 6.38 3.56
N GLY A 254 -20.01 6.56 3.83
CA GLY A 254 -20.52 6.78 5.19
C GLY A 254 -20.91 8.23 5.53
N TYR A 255 -20.91 9.13 4.55
CA TYR A 255 -21.25 10.56 4.72
C TYR A 255 -22.61 10.81 5.39
N ASP A 256 -23.60 9.93 5.20
CA ASP A 256 -24.99 10.10 5.70
C ASP A 256 -25.54 8.90 6.52
N GLY A 257 -24.67 8.09 7.15
CA GLY A 257 -25.12 6.92 7.92
C GLY A 257 -25.70 5.76 7.07
N ALA A 258 -25.50 5.81 5.74
CA ALA A 258 -25.79 4.71 4.83
C ALA A 258 -24.69 3.64 4.95
N GLY A 259 -24.81 2.78 5.96
CA GLY A 259 -23.95 1.61 6.15
C GLY A 259 -24.56 0.32 5.62
N PHE A 260 -23.73 -0.66 5.32
CA PHE A 260 -24.16 -2.05 5.16
C PHE A 260 -24.16 -2.77 6.51
N ASP A 261 -25.22 -3.52 6.80
CA ASP A 261 -25.23 -4.50 7.89
C ASP A 261 -24.25 -5.65 7.62
N ASN A 262 -23.98 -5.94 6.33
CA ASN A 262 -23.06 -6.98 5.89
C ASN A 262 -21.71 -6.37 5.48
N TYR A 263 -20.71 -6.49 6.35
CA TYR A 263 -19.41 -5.86 6.15
C TYR A 263 -18.60 -6.38 4.96
N LYS A 264 -18.90 -7.61 4.49
CA LYS A 264 -18.29 -8.16 3.26
C LYS A 264 -18.47 -7.22 2.06
N LEU A 265 -19.55 -6.44 2.04
CA LEU A 265 -19.85 -5.54 0.92
C LEU A 265 -18.87 -4.37 0.82
N TYR A 266 -18.20 -3.98 1.91
CA TYR A 266 -17.20 -2.90 1.90
C TYR A 266 -15.98 -3.24 1.04
N ASN A 267 -15.59 -4.52 0.95
CA ASN A 267 -14.50 -4.96 0.07
C ASN A 267 -14.75 -4.61 -1.40
N TYR A 268 -16.01 -4.51 -1.80
CA TYR A 268 -16.37 -4.14 -3.16
C TYR A 268 -16.40 -2.62 -3.32
N ILE A 269 -16.86 -1.86 -2.32
CA ILE A 269 -16.99 -0.40 -2.46
C ILE A 269 -15.66 0.35 -2.26
N ALA A 270 -14.77 -0.16 -1.39
CA ALA A 270 -13.52 0.52 -1.05
C ALA A 270 -12.63 0.82 -2.27
N PRO A 271 -12.45 -0.10 -3.25
CA PRO A 271 -11.74 0.21 -4.49
C PRO A 271 -12.36 1.35 -5.30
N VAL A 272 -13.69 1.48 -5.32
CA VAL A 272 -14.38 2.56 -6.03
C VAL A 272 -14.07 3.90 -5.37
N TYR A 273 -14.14 3.96 -4.03
CA TYR A 273 -13.86 5.19 -3.28
C TYR A 273 -12.37 5.55 -3.24
N SER A 274 -11.47 4.57 -3.22
CA SER A 274 -10.03 4.82 -3.34
C SER A 274 -9.70 5.55 -4.63
N VAL A 275 -10.31 5.14 -5.75
CA VAL A 275 -10.13 5.80 -7.05
C VAL A 275 -10.74 7.20 -7.04
N THR A 276 -11.96 7.38 -6.52
CA THR A 276 -12.64 8.68 -6.60
C THR A 276 -12.09 9.71 -5.63
N SER A 277 -11.76 9.31 -4.40
CA SER A 277 -11.11 10.18 -3.40
C SER A 277 -9.77 10.71 -3.91
N SER A 278 -8.92 9.82 -4.47
CA SER A 278 -7.66 10.21 -5.09
C SER A 278 -7.88 11.16 -6.27
N SER A 279 -8.94 10.93 -7.06
CA SER A 279 -9.28 11.79 -8.21
C SER A 279 -9.80 13.17 -7.78
N LEU A 280 -10.43 13.30 -6.61
CA LEU A 280 -10.92 14.60 -6.11
C LEU A 280 -9.78 15.60 -5.86
N TYR A 281 -8.63 15.13 -5.37
CA TYR A 281 -7.42 15.96 -5.16
C TYR A 281 -6.88 16.60 -6.45
N ASP A 282 -7.23 16.05 -7.62
CA ASP A 282 -6.88 16.57 -8.95
C ASP A 282 -8.07 17.24 -9.67
N THR A 283 -9.11 17.61 -8.93
CA THR A 283 -10.23 18.39 -9.48
C THR A 283 -9.97 19.88 -9.35
N LYS A 284 -10.38 20.64 -10.36
CA LYS A 284 -10.29 22.10 -10.39
C LYS A 284 -11.03 22.77 -9.23
N GLU A 285 -12.06 22.10 -8.72
CA GLU A 285 -12.87 22.59 -7.62
C GLU A 285 -12.17 22.51 -6.26
N TYR A 286 -11.20 21.62 -6.08
CA TYR A 286 -10.44 21.47 -4.84
C TYR A 286 -8.95 21.80 -4.98
N ASN A 287 -8.46 21.90 -6.20
CA ASN A 287 -7.06 22.18 -6.51
C ASN A 287 -6.97 23.05 -7.77
N SER A 288 -6.39 24.25 -7.65
CA SER A 288 -6.24 25.20 -8.75
C SER A 288 -5.37 24.67 -9.91
N GLY A 289 -4.55 23.64 -9.67
CA GLY A 289 -3.80 22.89 -10.69
C GLY A 289 -4.51 21.67 -11.26
N GLY A 290 -5.76 21.40 -10.84
CA GLY A 290 -6.50 20.19 -11.16
C GLY A 290 -6.77 19.99 -12.65
N THR A 291 -6.62 18.75 -13.12
CA THR A 291 -6.85 18.42 -14.53
C THR A 291 -8.29 17.99 -14.83
N PHE A 292 -9.03 17.54 -13.82
CA PHE A 292 -10.41 17.08 -13.93
C PHE A 292 -11.41 18.05 -13.30
N THR A 293 -12.68 17.85 -13.60
CA THR A 293 -13.80 18.46 -12.86
C THR A 293 -14.36 17.43 -11.90
N ARG A 294 -14.91 17.88 -10.78
CA ARG A 294 -15.65 17.02 -9.85
C ARG A 294 -16.79 16.26 -10.56
N ASN A 295 -17.42 16.88 -11.56
CA ASN A 295 -18.44 16.23 -12.39
C ASN A 295 -17.89 15.04 -13.21
N GLN A 296 -16.63 15.11 -13.67
CA GLN A 296 -15.97 13.98 -14.31
C GLN A 296 -15.69 12.86 -13.30
N VAL A 297 -15.30 13.18 -12.07
CA VAL A 297 -15.13 12.20 -10.99
C VAL A 297 -16.46 11.56 -10.59
N LEU A 298 -17.55 12.32 -10.52
CA LEU A 298 -18.91 11.80 -10.31
C LEU A 298 -19.34 10.84 -11.42
N LYS A 299 -18.97 11.13 -12.67
CA LYS A 299 -19.25 10.22 -13.79
C LYS A 299 -18.45 8.93 -13.66
N LEU A 300 -17.16 9.03 -13.34
CA LEU A 300 -16.29 7.88 -13.07
C LEU A 300 -16.87 6.99 -11.96
N TYR A 301 -17.32 7.59 -10.85
CA TYR A 301 -17.98 6.89 -9.75
C TYR A 301 -19.21 6.09 -10.21
N LYS A 302 -20.09 6.71 -11.03
CA LYS A 302 -21.29 6.06 -11.59
C LYS A 302 -20.95 4.86 -12.47
N ASP A 303 -19.93 5.01 -13.32
CA ASP A 303 -19.54 3.98 -14.27
C ASP A 303 -18.85 2.80 -13.57
N LEU A 304 -17.93 3.08 -12.64
CA LEU A 304 -17.25 2.07 -11.82
C LEU A 304 -18.24 1.27 -10.96
N SER A 305 -19.12 1.96 -10.22
CA SER A 305 -20.12 1.32 -9.37
C SER A 305 -21.06 0.39 -10.16
N LYS A 306 -21.60 0.88 -11.29
CA LYS A 306 -22.48 0.08 -12.15
C LYS A 306 -21.76 -1.12 -12.76
N SER A 307 -20.54 -0.93 -13.25
CA SER A 307 -19.72 -2.00 -13.82
C SER A 307 -19.43 -3.09 -12.79
N MET A 308 -19.01 -2.68 -11.59
CA MET A 308 -18.68 -3.57 -10.49
C MET A 308 -19.89 -4.40 -10.05
N VAL A 309 -21.03 -3.77 -9.74
CA VAL A 309 -22.24 -4.49 -9.31
C VAL A 309 -22.73 -5.47 -10.37
N LYS A 310 -22.65 -5.08 -11.66
CA LYS A 310 -22.97 -5.96 -12.78
C LYS A 310 -22.03 -7.17 -12.84
N SER A 311 -20.73 -6.93 -12.74
CA SER A 311 -19.69 -7.96 -12.78
C SER A 311 -19.87 -8.97 -11.64
N LEU A 312 -19.96 -8.49 -10.39
CA LEU A 312 -20.16 -9.32 -9.20
C LEU A 312 -21.44 -10.17 -9.30
N SER A 313 -22.53 -9.58 -9.80
CA SER A 313 -23.79 -10.30 -10.00
C SER A 313 -23.70 -11.36 -11.09
N SER A 314 -23.03 -11.07 -12.22
CA SER A 314 -22.88 -12.02 -13.33
C SER A 314 -21.97 -13.21 -12.98
N THR A 315 -20.99 -12.97 -12.10
CA THR A 315 -20.03 -13.98 -11.63
C THR A 315 -20.52 -14.72 -10.38
N LYS A 316 -21.72 -14.41 -9.88
CA LYS A 316 -22.32 -14.99 -8.66
C LYS A 316 -21.47 -14.78 -7.39
N MET A 317 -20.58 -13.78 -7.37
CA MET A 317 -19.80 -13.41 -6.18
C MET A 317 -20.66 -12.74 -5.10
N ILE A 318 -21.80 -12.18 -5.50
CA ILE A 318 -22.82 -11.60 -4.63
C ILE A 318 -24.19 -12.23 -4.91
N THR A 319 -24.99 -12.34 -3.85
CA THR A 319 -26.39 -12.75 -3.90
C THR A 319 -27.28 -11.68 -4.53
N LYS A 320 -28.54 -12.03 -4.81
CA LYS A 320 -29.53 -11.07 -5.34
C LYS A 320 -29.81 -9.93 -4.35
N ASP A 321 -29.80 -10.22 -3.06
CA ASP A 321 -30.05 -9.24 -2.00
C ASP A 321 -28.83 -8.32 -1.81
N GLU A 322 -27.62 -8.88 -1.78
CA GLU A 322 -26.37 -8.11 -1.75
C GLU A 322 -26.22 -7.19 -2.99
N LYS A 323 -26.63 -7.66 -4.18
CA LYS A 323 -26.69 -6.83 -5.39
C LYS A 323 -27.63 -5.65 -5.20
N LYS A 324 -28.80 -5.87 -4.61
CA LYS A 324 -29.77 -4.82 -4.33
C LYS A 324 -29.20 -3.80 -3.34
N GLN A 325 -28.59 -4.28 -2.24
CA GLN A 325 -27.93 -3.43 -1.26
C GLN A 325 -26.85 -2.55 -1.89
N LEU A 326 -25.91 -3.12 -2.65
CA LEU A 326 -24.87 -2.36 -3.34
C LEU A 326 -25.46 -1.33 -4.31
N THR A 327 -26.48 -1.73 -5.09
CA THR A 327 -27.16 -0.82 -6.05
C THR A 327 -27.81 0.36 -5.33
N ASP A 328 -28.54 0.09 -4.26
CA ASP A 328 -29.25 1.10 -3.48
C ASP A 328 -28.26 2.07 -2.79
N PHE A 329 -27.16 1.53 -2.26
CA PHE A 329 -26.06 2.32 -1.69
C PHE A 329 -25.42 3.25 -2.72
N PHE A 330 -25.02 2.75 -3.89
CA PHE A 330 -24.39 3.59 -4.92
C PHE A 330 -25.36 4.63 -5.47
N ASN A 331 -26.64 4.29 -5.68
CA ASN A 331 -27.64 5.26 -6.13
C ASN A 331 -27.84 6.40 -5.12
N THR A 332 -27.82 6.07 -3.82
CA THR A 332 -27.93 7.07 -2.74
C THR A 332 -26.75 8.02 -2.78
N ASN A 333 -25.52 7.49 -2.82
CA ASN A 333 -24.30 8.31 -2.87
C ASN A 333 -24.17 9.09 -4.18
N ILE A 334 -24.59 8.52 -5.32
CA ILE A 334 -24.68 9.24 -6.61
C ILE A 334 -25.58 10.45 -6.49
N LYS A 335 -26.73 10.32 -5.81
CA LYS A 335 -27.68 11.42 -5.62
C LYS A 335 -27.10 12.49 -4.71
N ALA A 336 -26.53 12.10 -3.57
CA ALA A 336 -25.87 13.01 -2.64
C ALA A 336 -24.72 13.78 -3.32
N ALA A 337 -23.83 13.05 -4.01
CA ALA A 337 -22.73 13.63 -4.76
C ALA A 337 -23.22 14.55 -5.89
N GLY A 338 -24.34 14.24 -6.55
CA GLY A 338 -24.92 15.09 -7.59
C GLY A 338 -25.49 16.41 -7.07
N THR A 339 -25.90 16.46 -5.80
CA THR A 339 -26.41 17.68 -5.15
C THR A 339 -25.34 18.49 -4.43
N PHE A 340 -24.21 17.86 -4.13
CA PHE A 340 -23.10 18.47 -3.42
C PHE A 340 -22.38 19.52 -4.27
N LYS A 341 -22.07 20.67 -3.67
CA LYS A 341 -21.35 21.78 -4.30
C LYS A 341 -20.09 22.10 -3.47
N PRO A 342 -18.90 22.03 -4.08
CA PRO A 342 -17.67 22.51 -3.47
C PRO A 342 -17.78 24.00 -3.14
N ASP A 343 -17.39 24.41 -1.93
CA ASP A 343 -17.21 25.82 -1.60
C ASP A 343 -16.00 26.35 -2.36
N VAL A 344 -16.23 27.38 -3.17
CA VAL A 344 -15.24 27.96 -4.07
C VAL A 344 -14.16 28.67 -3.27
N ALA A 345 -12.90 28.26 -3.38
CA ALA A 345 -11.77 29.10 -2.98
C ALA A 345 -11.79 30.38 -3.84
N GLN A 346 -11.83 31.56 -3.21
CA GLN A 346 -11.97 32.84 -3.94
C GLN A 346 -10.86 33.01 -5.00
N GLU A 347 -11.29 33.25 -6.24
CA GLU A 347 -10.41 33.52 -7.38
C GLU A 347 -9.64 34.84 -7.23
N THR A 348 -8.32 34.80 -7.33
CA THR A 348 -7.56 35.95 -7.84
C THR A 348 -7.60 35.92 -9.37
N VAL A 349 -8.32 36.89 -9.92
CA VAL A 349 -8.52 37.13 -11.36
C VAL A 349 -7.21 37.52 -12.05
N THR A 350 -6.82 36.80 -13.11
CA THR A 350 -6.12 37.38 -14.28
C THR A 350 -6.35 36.56 -15.55
N GLY A 351 -7.01 37.17 -16.54
CA GLY A 351 -6.66 37.05 -17.97
C GLY A 351 -7.39 36.01 -18.83
N ASP A 352 -8.45 36.46 -19.53
CA ASP A 352 -9.15 35.79 -20.64
C ASP A 352 -8.23 35.15 -21.69
N TRP A 353 -8.46 33.87 -22.02
CA TRP A 353 -8.32 33.35 -23.39
C TRP A 353 -9.42 32.31 -23.69
N ASN A 354 -10.12 32.55 -24.79
CA ASN A 354 -11.45 32.03 -25.13
C ASN A 354 -11.57 30.52 -25.36
N ALA A 355 -12.76 30.02 -25.02
CA ALA A 355 -13.28 28.71 -25.34
C ALA A 355 -13.73 28.61 -26.82
N THR A 356 -13.33 27.53 -27.50
CA THR A 356 -14.03 27.04 -28.70
C THR A 356 -13.99 25.52 -28.78
N ASP A 357 -15.21 24.97 -28.87
CA ASP A 357 -15.66 23.80 -29.64
C ASP A 357 -15.50 22.38 -29.07
N PHE A 358 -16.62 21.93 -28.50
CA PHE A 358 -17.05 20.53 -28.44
C PHE A 358 -17.39 20.00 -29.84
N ALA A 359 -16.87 18.83 -30.21
CA ALA A 359 -17.53 17.96 -31.20
C ALA A 359 -17.19 16.47 -30.99
N THR A 360 -18.24 15.75 -30.58
CA THR A 360 -18.68 14.39 -30.97
C THR A 360 -17.72 13.20 -31.03
N ALA A 361 -18.11 12.22 -30.19
CA ALA A 361 -17.94 10.77 -30.25
C ALA A 361 -17.47 10.13 -31.57
N ASP A 362 -16.57 9.16 -31.44
CA ASP A 362 -16.72 7.89 -32.14
C ASP A 362 -16.25 6.71 -31.28
N THR A 363 -17.05 5.65 -31.29
CA THR A 363 -16.77 4.35 -30.67
C THR A 363 -16.02 3.50 -31.66
N ALA A 364 -14.75 3.18 -31.41
CA ALA A 364 -14.04 2.17 -32.18
C ALA A 364 -13.11 1.32 -31.30
N ALA A 365 -13.42 0.03 -31.28
CA ALA A 365 -12.55 -1.14 -31.17
C ALA A 365 -11.42 -1.15 -30.12
N ILE A 366 -11.60 -2.08 -29.18
CA ILE A 366 -10.59 -2.64 -28.29
C ILE A 366 -9.44 -3.22 -29.13
N ALA A 367 -8.27 -2.60 -29.02
CA ALA A 367 -6.97 -3.25 -29.25
C ALA A 367 -6.11 -2.93 -28.02
N THR A 368 -5.67 -3.98 -27.33
CA THR A 368 -4.90 -3.91 -26.10
C THR A 368 -3.49 -3.43 -26.38
N ASP A 369 -3.24 -2.16 -26.11
CA ASP A 369 -1.91 -1.65 -25.76
C ASP A 369 -2.03 -1.17 -24.30
N TYR A 370 -1.06 -1.51 -23.44
CA TYR A 370 -1.11 -1.09 -22.05
C TYR A 370 -1.05 0.44 -22.00
N ASP A 371 -2.16 1.07 -21.63
CA ASP A 371 -2.30 2.52 -21.65
C ASP A 371 -1.59 3.13 -20.43
N TYR A 372 -0.31 3.46 -20.60
CA TYR A 372 0.47 4.25 -19.65
C TYR A 372 0.14 5.76 -19.74
N SER A 373 -0.95 6.18 -20.41
CA SER A 373 -1.32 7.60 -20.50
C SER A 373 -1.77 8.23 -19.18
N TYR A 374 -1.94 7.42 -18.11
CA TYR A 374 -2.26 7.90 -16.78
C TYR A 374 -1.06 8.53 -16.05
N TYR A 375 0.17 8.19 -16.44
CA TYR A 375 1.34 8.93 -15.97
C TYR A 375 1.40 10.25 -16.71
N ALA A 376 1.43 11.35 -15.95
CA ALA A 376 1.66 12.68 -16.52
C ALA A 376 2.94 12.62 -17.36
N LYS A 377 2.79 12.77 -18.69
CA LYS A 377 3.95 12.85 -19.57
C LYS A 377 4.77 14.05 -19.14
N TYR A 378 6.04 13.82 -18.84
CA TYR A 378 6.97 14.89 -18.47
C TYR A 378 6.87 16.03 -19.49
N LYS A 379 6.44 17.21 -19.02
CA LYS A 379 6.45 18.44 -19.81
C LYS A 379 7.63 19.28 -19.32
N PRO A 380 8.64 19.55 -20.16
CA PRO A 380 9.79 20.34 -19.75
C PRO A 380 9.38 21.78 -19.45
N ALA A 381 9.32 22.14 -18.16
CA ALA A 381 9.06 23.50 -17.69
C ALA A 381 10.34 24.29 -17.35
N TYR A 382 11.46 23.58 -17.14
CA TYR A 382 12.73 24.16 -16.65
C TYR A 382 13.36 25.22 -17.57
N ASN A 383 13.05 25.24 -18.86
CA ASN A 383 13.67 26.18 -19.82
C ASN A 383 13.34 27.65 -19.52
N ASN A 384 12.18 27.90 -18.92
CA ASN A 384 11.66 29.24 -18.63
C ASN A 384 11.85 29.65 -17.17
N ILE A 385 12.46 28.79 -16.34
CA ILE A 385 12.73 29.09 -14.94
C ILE A 385 13.93 30.03 -14.87
N SER A 386 13.74 31.16 -14.20
CA SER A 386 14.84 32.02 -13.80
C SER A 386 15.57 31.37 -12.63
N VAL A 387 16.88 31.22 -12.76
CA VAL A 387 17.77 30.83 -11.66
C VAL A 387 18.53 32.05 -11.13
N ASP A 388 18.00 33.25 -11.42
CA ASP A 388 18.66 34.49 -11.06
C ASP A 388 18.48 34.86 -9.59
N GLU A 389 17.32 34.53 -9.05
CA GLU A 389 16.99 34.63 -7.63
C GLU A 389 16.91 33.21 -7.07
N VAL A 390 17.92 32.86 -6.29
CA VAL A 390 18.02 31.55 -5.64
C VAL A 390 17.25 31.63 -4.33
N SER A 391 16.09 30.99 -4.29
CA SER A 391 15.31 30.78 -3.07
C SER A 391 15.49 29.33 -2.65
N LEU A 392 16.10 29.14 -1.47
CA LEU A 392 16.33 27.82 -0.88
C LEU A 392 15.41 27.64 0.32
N ALA A 393 14.72 26.51 0.39
CA ALA A 393 13.93 26.12 1.54
C ALA A 393 14.79 26.04 2.81
N TYR A 394 16.04 25.58 2.68
CA TYR A 394 17.01 25.52 3.77
C TYR A 394 17.31 26.90 4.39
N ASP A 395 17.42 27.94 3.57
CA ASP A 395 17.78 29.30 4.02
C ASP A 395 16.64 30.00 4.79
N ILE A 396 15.40 29.52 4.65
CA ILE A 396 14.20 30.08 5.28
C ILE A 396 13.69 29.23 6.45
N LEU A 397 14.40 28.17 6.84
CA LEU A 397 14.06 27.37 8.02
C LEU A 397 14.24 28.18 9.30
N GLU A 398 13.16 28.35 10.07
CA GLU A 398 13.19 29.08 11.34
C GLU A 398 13.68 28.23 12.52
N ALA A 399 13.50 26.90 12.45
CA ALA A 399 13.89 25.98 13.50
C ALA A 399 15.24 25.30 13.17
N GLU A 400 16.24 25.52 14.02
CA GLU A 400 17.56 24.89 13.84
C GLU A 400 17.51 23.37 13.87
N SER A 401 16.57 22.79 14.62
CA SER A 401 16.33 21.35 14.64
C SER A 401 15.89 20.78 13.28
N LEU A 402 15.36 21.60 12.37
CA LEU A 402 15.04 21.15 11.00
C LEU A 402 16.24 21.19 10.07
N LYS A 403 17.28 21.98 10.40
CA LYS A 403 18.51 22.04 9.61
C LYS A 403 19.39 20.81 9.79
N GLU A 404 19.24 20.11 10.92
CA GLU A 404 19.86 18.81 11.20
C GLU A 404 19.40 17.72 10.22
N ASN A 405 18.25 17.90 9.55
CA ASN A 405 17.71 16.97 8.57
C ASN A 405 18.33 17.09 7.16
N ALA A 406 19.30 17.98 6.95
CA ALA A 406 20.06 18.09 5.71
C ALA A 406 21.57 17.95 6.00
N PRO A 407 22.37 17.49 5.02
CA PRO A 407 23.81 17.30 5.22
C PRO A 407 24.53 18.54 5.75
N ASP A 408 25.58 18.35 6.56
CA ASP A 408 26.37 19.43 7.17
C ASP A 408 26.90 20.45 6.15
N TYR A 409 27.12 20.05 4.89
CA TYR A 409 27.56 20.98 3.84
C TYR A 409 26.51 22.03 3.47
N CYS A 410 25.23 21.80 3.76
CA CYS A 410 24.12 22.71 3.50
C CYS A 410 24.17 23.94 4.42
N GLU A 411 24.69 23.80 5.64
CA GLU A 411 24.81 24.93 6.56
C GLU A 411 25.82 25.96 6.03
N GLY A 412 25.39 27.21 5.86
CA GLY A 412 26.27 28.27 5.36
C GLY A 412 26.81 27.99 3.96
N LEU A 413 26.08 27.22 3.13
CA LEU A 413 26.48 26.77 1.80
C LEU A 413 27.11 27.87 0.94
N LYS A 414 26.54 29.08 0.98
CA LYS A 414 27.04 30.25 0.22
C LYS A 414 28.51 30.57 0.51
N ASN A 415 28.98 30.32 1.73
CA ASN A 415 30.37 30.53 2.14
C ASN A 415 31.28 29.35 1.77
N LYS A 416 30.70 28.18 1.48
CA LYS A 416 31.41 26.95 1.08
C LYS A 416 31.59 26.86 -0.44
N ILE A 417 30.84 27.64 -1.23
CA ILE A 417 31.04 27.73 -2.68
C ILE A 417 32.42 28.31 -3.00
N PRO A 418 33.24 27.65 -3.84
CA PRO A 418 34.54 28.19 -4.23
C PRO A 418 34.43 29.55 -4.90
N ALA A 419 35.47 30.38 -4.70
CA ALA A 419 35.63 31.63 -5.42
C ALA A 419 36.07 31.34 -6.88
N PHE A 420 35.10 31.09 -7.74
CA PHE A 420 35.30 30.93 -9.18
C PHE A 420 35.70 32.25 -9.83
N GLN A 421 36.51 32.19 -10.89
CA GLN A 421 36.80 33.38 -11.69
C GLN A 421 35.57 33.80 -12.51
N ASN A 422 34.74 32.84 -12.91
CA ASN A 422 33.45 33.07 -13.53
C ASN A 422 32.34 33.23 -12.45
N THR A 423 31.75 34.42 -12.37
CA THR A 423 30.70 34.75 -11.39
C THR A 423 29.36 34.06 -11.67
N GLU A 424 29.04 33.77 -12.94
CA GLU A 424 27.84 33.02 -13.31
C GLU A 424 27.97 31.55 -12.90
N LEU A 425 29.17 30.98 -13.00
CA LEU A 425 29.44 29.62 -12.51
C LEU A 425 29.15 29.51 -11.02
N GLN A 426 29.61 30.48 -10.21
CA GLN A 426 29.38 30.50 -8.76
C GLN A 426 27.89 30.47 -8.43
N LYS A 427 27.09 31.25 -9.17
CA LYS A 427 25.64 31.35 -8.99
C LYS A 427 24.92 30.04 -9.31
N HIS A 428 25.23 29.42 -10.44
CA HIS A 428 24.60 28.16 -10.83
C HIS A 428 25.03 26.99 -9.94
N VAL A 429 26.28 26.98 -9.48
CA VAL A 429 26.77 25.97 -8.53
C VAL A 429 26.08 26.14 -7.17
N TYR A 430 25.93 27.38 -6.68
CA TYR A 430 25.17 27.66 -5.45
C TYR A 430 23.71 27.21 -5.57
N ASN A 431 23.03 27.56 -6.66
CA ASN A 431 21.64 27.13 -6.85
C ASN A 431 21.53 25.61 -6.97
N LEU A 432 22.39 24.95 -7.76
CA LEU A 432 22.35 23.50 -7.92
C LEU A 432 22.53 22.78 -6.58
N THR A 433 23.53 23.17 -5.79
CA THR A 433 23.83 22.54 -4.50
C THR A 433 22.81 22.88 -3.43
N GLY A 434 22.28 24.11 -3.43
CA GLY A 434 21.23 24.52 -2.51
C GLY A 434 19.92 23.79 -2.75
N GLN A 435 19.54 23.58 -4.02
CA GLN A 435 18.34 22.83 -4.37
C GLN A 435 18.48 21.33 -4.04
N ILE A 436 19.71 20.79 -4.02
CA ILE A 436 19.97 19.44 -3.50
C ILE A 436 19.73 19.40 -1.99
N CYS A 437 20.17 20.42 -1.24
CA CYS A 437 19.89 20.56 0.19
C CYS A 437 18.38 20.61 0.48
N ASP A 438 17.62 21.35 -0.34
CA ASP A 438 16.17 21.42 -0.21
C ASP A 438 15.50 20.05 -0.38
N LEU A 439 16.00 19.17 -1.25
CA LEU A 439 15.43 17.82 -1.41
C LEU A 439 15.53 16.96 -0.15
N TYR A 440 16.57 17.12 0.67
CA TYR A 440 16.69 16.42 1.96
C TYR A 440 15.62 16.88 2.95
N LEU A 441 15.13 18.11 2.82
CA LEU A 441 14.10 18.67 3.68
C LEU A 441 12.67 18.30 3.26
N TYR A 442 12.46 17.81 2.02
CA TYR A 442 11.13 17.57 1.44
C TYR A 442 10.27 16.62 2.28
N ASN A 443 10.85 15.54 2.79
CA ASN A 443 10.15 14.59 3.67
C ASN A 443 10.35 14.88 5.16
N ASN A 444 11.17 15.88 5.51
CA ASN A 444 11.68 16.13 6.86
C ASN A 444 11.31 17.52 7.41
N GLY A 445 10.16 18.06 6.97
CA GLY A 445 9.55 19.25 7.56
C GLY A 445 9.92 20.60 6.92
N GLY A 446 10.64 20.62 5.79
CA GLY A 446 10.89 21.86 5.05
C GLY A 446 9.78 22.23 4.06
N TYR A 447 9.60 23.53 3.82
CA TYR A 447 8.69 24.06 2.78
C TYR A 447 9.31 23.93 1.38
N VAL A 448 9.31 22.71 0.83
CA VAL A 448 10.01 22.38 -0.42
C VAL A 448 9.02 22.15 -1.57
N ASP A 449 9.11 22.96 -2.64
CA ASP A 449 8.44 22.68 -3.91
C ASP A 449 9.24 21.64 -4.70
N TYR A 450 8.93 20.36 -4.49
CA TYR A 450 9.65 19.24 -5.11
C TYR A 450 9.82 19.36 -6.64
N THR A 451 8.77 19.78 -7.35
CA THR A 451 8.83 19.86 -8.82
C THR A 451 9.59 21.11 -9.26
N GLY A 452 9.42 22.23 -8.57
CA GLY A 452 10.20 23.45 -8.78
C GLY A 452 11.69 23.23 -8.54
N THR A 453 12.04 22.59 -7.42
CA THR A 453 13.40 22.23 -7.01
C THR A 453 14.09 21.35 -8.06
N ILE A 454 13.44 20.28 -8.52
CA ILE A 454 13.99 19.41 -9.59
C ILE A 454 14.22 20.19 -10.88
N ASN A 455 13.28 21.05 -11.28
CA ASN A 455 13.44 21.84 -12.50
C ASN A 455 14.54 22.91 -12.36
N SER A 456 14.70 23.51 -11.17
CA SER A 456 15.75 24.48 -10.84
C SER A 456 17.14 23.84 -10.85
N MET A 457 17.27 22.62 -10.31
CA MET A 457 18.49 21.81 -10.42
C MET A 457 18.83 21.52 -11.88
N ARG A 458 17.85 21.04 -12.66
CA ARG A 458 18.05 20.72 -14.08
C ARG A 458 18.48 21.94 -14.89
N LYS A 459 17.89 23.11 -14.62
CA LYS A 459 18.27 24.38 -15.26
C LYS A 459 19.69 24.79 -14.88
N SER A 460 20.05 24.72 -13.60
CA SER A 460 21.38 25.08 -13.11
C SER A 460 22.47 24.16 -13.66
N TYR A 461 22.20 22.86 -13.70
CA TYR A 461 23.10 21.90 -14.34
C TYR A 461 23.33 22.22 -15.82
N LEU A 462 22.26 22.55 -16.57
CA LEU A 462 22.38 22.94 -17.97
C LEU A 462 23.22 24.22 -18.16
N GLU A 463 23.04 25.24 -17.32
CA GLU A 463 23.83 26.47 -17.43
C GLU A 463 25.31 26.24 -17.06
N ILE A 464 25.62 25.37 -16.09
CA ILE A 464 26.99 24.94 -15.78
C ILE A 464 27.62 24.23 -16.99
N GLU A 465 26.88 23.32 -17.64
CA GLU A 465 27.37 22.60 -18.82
C GLU A 465 27.63 23.54 -20.01
N LYS A 466 26.78 24.54 -20.25
CA LYS A 466 27.03 25.56 -21.28
C LYS A 466 28.30 26.36 -21.03
N LEU A 467 28.64 26.58 -19.75
CA LEU A 467 29.85 27.30 -19.37
C LEU A 467 31.10 26.41 -19.48
N ARG A 468 30.99 25.08 -19.39
CA ARG A 468 32.09 24.12 -19.21
C ARG A 468 33.28 24.33 -20.15
N ASP A 469 33.02 24.54 -21.44
CA ASP A 469 34.07 24.75 -22.46
C ASP A 469 34.75 26.12 -22.37
N SER A 470 34.08 27.10 -21.77
CA SER A 470 34.58 28.47 -21.56
C SER A 470 35.29 28.66 -20.21
N LEU A 471 35.18 27.68 -19.30
CA LEU A 471 35.80 27.76 -17.98
C LEU A 471 37.33 27.64 -18.09
N SER A 472 38.03 28.37 -17.22
CA SER A 472 39.47 28.20 -17.08
C SER A 472 39.79 26.82 -16.51
N LYS A 473 41.00 26.30 -16.78
CA LYS A 473 41.48 25.04 -16.15
C LYS A 473 41.42 25.09 -14.62
N LYS A 474 41.53 26.29 -14.04
CA LYS A 474 41.43 26.51 -12.60
C LYS A 474 39.99 26.34 -12.12
N ASP A 475 39.02 26.98 -12.79
CA ASP A 475 37.60 26.89 -12.42
C ASP A 475 37.06 25.47 -12.63
N GLN A 476 37.47 24.77 -13.70
CA GLN A 476 37.11 23.37 -13.93
C GLN A 476 37.60 22.45 -12.81
N LYS A 477 38.85 22.67 -12.36
CA LYS A 477 39.43 21.91 -11.25
C LYS A 477 38.69 22.19 -9.94
N LEU A 478 38.44 23.46 -9.62
CA LEU A 478 37.71 23.87 -8.42
C LEU A 478 36.28 23.31 -8.40
N LEU A 479 35.59 23.31 -9.55
CA LEU A 479 34.23 22.77 -9.66
C LEU A 479 34.22 21.26 -9.37
N LEU A 480 35.16 20.51 -9.94
CA LEU A 480 35.26 19.07 -9.74
C LEU A 480 35.64 18.72 -8.29
N GLU A 481 36.56 19.49 -7.69
CA GLU A 481 36.96 19.30 -6.29
C GLU A 481 35.81 19.61 -5.33
N PHE A 482 35.06 20.69 -5.59
CA PHE A 482 33.90 21.06 -4.78
C PHE A 482 32.79 20.01 -4.85
N LEU A 483 32.39 19.56 -6.06
CA LEU A 483 31.35 18.54 -6.20
C LEU A 483 31.73 17.20 -5.55
N LYS A 484 33.02 16.87 -5.47
CA LYS A 484 33.52 15.67 -4.75
C LYS A 484 33.59 15.85 -3.23
N SER A 485 33.49 17.08 -2.74
CA SER A 485 33.53 17.41 -1.32
C SER A 485 32.15 17.56 -0.68
N LEU A 486 31.09 17.53 -1.48
CA LEU A 486 29.72 17.38 -1.00
C LEU A 486 29.56 15.91 -0.60
N ASP A 487 29.19 15.68 0.65
CA ASP A 487 29.08 14.36 1.27
C ASP A 487 28.16 13.41 0.47
#